data_AF-A0A2H0H9F9-F1
#
_entry.id   AF-A0A2H0H9F9-F1
#
_cell.length_a   1.000
_cell.length_b   1.000
_cell.length_c   1.000
_cell.angle_alpha   90.00
_cell.angle_beta   90.00
_cell.angle_gamma   90.00
#
_symmetry.space_group_name_H-M   'P 1'
#
loop_
_entity.id
_entity.type
_entity.pdbx_description
1 polymer ?
#
loop_
_entity_poly.entity_id
_entity_poly.type
_entity_poly.pdbx_seq_one_letter_code
_entity_poly.pdbx_strand_id
1 'polypeptide(L)'
;MKSSILSAIFMLATCGLWAQDFAPIGAEWHYTEGFFMSGDKNFLKITSEKDTLYQGKACRKLLKTRIIWCNMRTETEFVYSENNAVFFWQSDLTGFQKLIDFNAEAGDSWAIQMNDMVIATDIDSVLIEVDSTSYIDINNQLLKVLYVTYRGYYDDEIEVQYSSQIVEKIGDMYYLFNFFPELGLACDGNYSEGLRCYEDEELGLYSTGIADSCTYIYHWTDIEEESKETIFIVYPNPTTDVVEINTNSQQNLVLEISDLTGRLISKYDFRSNMELDLSGLPDGIYLVKAIDGHRMEIKKIIKN
;
A
#
# COMPACT_ATOMS: atom_id res chain seq x y z
N MET A 1 -54.61 -43.67 -37.42
CA MET A 1 -53.98 -43.21 -36.16
C MET A 1 -52.64 -42.58 -36.52
N LYS A 2 -52.53 -41.25 -36.45
CA LYS A 2 -51.29 -40.52 -36.76
C LYS A 2 -50.50 -40.37 -35.45
N SER A 3 -49.33 -40.98 -35.40
CA SER A 3 -48.39 -40.87 -34.27
C SER A 3 -47.54 -39.63 -34.47
N SER A 4 -47.79 -38.58 -33.70
CA SER A 4 -46.94 -37.39 -33.64
C SER A 4 -45.73 -37.69 -32.74
N ILE A 5 -44.54 -37.70 -33.31
CA ILE A 5 -43.27 -37.77 -32.57
C ILE A 5 -42.95 -36.37 -32.07
N LEU A 6 -42.98 -36.18 -30.75
CA LEU A 6 -42.61 -34.94 -30.09
C LEU A 6 -41.10 -34.95 -29.84
N SER A 7 -40.33 -34.24 -30.67
CA SER A 7 -38.90 -34.02 -30.42
C SER A 7 -38.74 -33.03 -29.27
N ALA A 8 -38.31 -33.54 -28.11
CA ALA A 8 -37.90 -32.72 -26.98
C ALA A 8 -36.49 -32.16 -27.26
N ILE A 9 -36.41 -30.86 -27.51
CA ILE A 9 -35.16 -30.11 -27.61
C ILE A 9 -34.64 -29.93 -26.17
N PHE A 10 -33.59 -30.67 -25.83
CA PHE A 10 -32.87 -30.53 -24.57
C PHE A 10 -31.98 -29.28 -24.68
N MET A 11 -32.45 -28.13 -24.17
CA MET A 11 -31.58 -26.98 -23.95
C MET A 11 -30.59 -27.35 -22.84
N LEU A 12 -29.37 -27.69 -23.25
CA LEU A 12 -28.20 -27.66 -22.37
C LEU A 12 -28.02 -26.20 -21.94
N ALA A 13 -28.55 -25.86 -20.78
CA ALA A 13 -28.13 -24.68 -20.04
C ALA A 13 -26.67 -24.93 -19.65
N THR A 14 -25.74 -24.40 -20.45
CA THR A 14 -24.36 -24.22 -20.02
C THR A 14 -24.39 -23.20 -18.90
N CYS A 15 -24.58 -23.65 -17.66
CA CYS A 15 -24.05 -22.93 -16.51
C CYS A 15 -22.55 -22.82 -16.78
N GLY A 16 -22.10 -21.68 -17.29
CA GLY A 16 -20.71 -21.31 -17.20
C GLY A 16 -20.36 -21.44 -15.73
N LEU A 17 -19.48 -22.39 -15.40
CA LEU A 17 -18.78 -22.36 -14.14
C LEU A 17 -18.05 -21.02 -14.17
N TRP A 18 -18.49 -20.07 -13.35
CA TRP A 18 -17.77 -18.83 -13.16
C TRP A 18 -16.48 -19.27 -12.48
N ALA A 19 -15.42 -19.42 -13.26
CA ALA A 19 -14.08 -19.40 -12.71
C ALA A 19 -13.99 -18.12 -11.87
N GLN A 20 -13.43 -18.20 -10.66
CA GLN A 20 -13.10 -16.99 -9.90
C GLN A 20 -12.21 -16.14 -10.80
N ASP A 21 -12.74 -15.01 -11.24
CA ASP A 21 -12.04 -14.15 -12.18
C ASP A 21 -11.13 -13.22 -11.38
N PHE A 22 -9.83 -13.31 -11.64
CA PHE A 22 -8.86 -12.42 -11.06
C PHE A 22 -9.11 -10.98 -11.52
N ALA A 23 -8.92 -10.02 -10.62
CA ALA A 23 -9.11 -8.60 -10.88
C ALA A 23 -10.52 -8.21 -11.40
N PRO A 24 -11.60 -8.49 -10.65
CA PRO A 24 -12.94 -8.06 -11.03
C PRO A 24 -12.98 -6.54 -11.28
N ILE A 25 -13.86 -6.06 -12.15
CA ILE A 25 -14.02 -4.62 -12.40
C ILE A 25 -14.26 -3.89 -11.08
N GLY A 26 -13.53 -2.79 -10.88
CA GLY A 26 -13.55 -2.02 -9.64
C GLY A 26 -12.55 -2.50 -8.58
N ALA A 27 -11.88 -3.64 -8.78
CA ALA A 27 -10.82 -4.05 -7.88
C ALA A 27 -9.68 -3.02 -7.85
N GLU A 28 -9.20 -2.71 -6.65
CA GLU A 28 -8.14 -1.73 -6.40
C GLU A 28 -7.01 -2.33 -5.57
N TRP A 29 -5.78 -2.03 -5.97
CA TRP A 29 -4.58 -2.31 -5.19
C TRP A 29 -3.91 -1.00 -4.85
N HIS A 30 -3.48 -0.85 -3.60
CA HIS A 30 -2.63 0.25 -3.17
C HIS A 30 -1.30 -0.33 -2.69
N TYR A 31 -0.21 -0.01 -3.38
CA TYR A 31 1.14 -0.40 -2.99
C TYR A 31 1.90 0.79 -2.41
N THR A 32 2.78 0.55 -1.44
CA THR A 32 3.77 1.54 -1.02
C THR A 32 4.71 1.82 -2.18
N GLU A 33 4.81 3.10 -2.55
CA GLU A 33 5.80 3.58 -3.51
C GLU A 33 6.96 4.21 -2.74
N GLY A 34 8.13 3.57 -2.81
CA GLY A 34 9.40 4.09 -2.33
C GLY A 34 10.21 4.72 -3.47
N PHE A 35 11.23 5.51 -3.12
CA PHE A 35 12.11 6.20 -4.08
C PHE A 35 13.57 5.95 -3.72
N PHE A 36 14.43 5.76 -4.72
CA PHE A 36 15.85 5.58 -4.50
C PHE A 36 16.44 6.78 -3.76
N MET A 37 17.23 6.52 -2.71
CA MET A 37 17.87 7.54 -1.86
C MET A 37 16.91 8.58 -1.25
N SER A 38 15.62 8.26 -1.11
CA SER A 38 14.65 9.05 -0.35
C SER A 38 13.86 8.16 0.63
N GLY A 39 13.55 8.71 1.80
CA GLY A 39 12.66 8.17 2.81
C GLY A 39 11.20 8.54 2.55
N ASP A 40 10.92 9.41 1.58
CA ASP A 40 9.56 9.73 1.16
C ASP A 40 8.83 8.43 0.79
N LYS A 41 7.57 8.30 1.25
CA LYS A 41 6.68 7.22 0.83
C LYS A 41 5.44 7.82 0.22
N ASN A 42 5.11 7.35 -0.97
CA ASN A 42 3.83 7.65 -1.61
C ASN A 42 3.07 6.33 -1.81
N PHE A 43 1.98 6.35 -2.57
CA PHE A 43 1.27 5.14 -2.95
C PHE A 43 1.09 5.05 -4.47
N LEU A 44 1.24 3.83 -4.96
CA LEU A 44 0.80 3.43 -6.28
C LEU A 44 -0.60 2.83 -6.17
N LYS A 45 -1.54 3.30 -6.97
CA LYS A 45 -2.85 2.67 -7.10
C LYS A 45 -2.97 1.98 -8.45
N ILE A 46 -3.46 0.73 -8.44
CA ILE A 46 -3.85 -0.03 -9.63
C ILE A 46 -5.36 -0.25 -9.56
N THR A 47 -6.07 -0.04 -10.66
CA THR A 47 -7.53 -0.24 -10.74
C THR A 47 -7.89 -1.12 -11.93
N SER A 48 -8.76 -2.11 -11.72
CA SER A 48 -9.40 -2.87 -12.81
C SER A 48 -10.53 -2.06 -13.42
N GLU A 49 -10.32 -1.44 -14.57
CA GLU A 49 -11.25 -0.45 -15.13
C GLU A 49 -12.45 -1.07 -15.85
N LYS A 50 -12.18 -2.09 -16.68
CA LYS A 50 -13.17 -2.66 -17.60
C LYS A 50 -12.71 -3.97 -18.21
N ASP A 51 -13.69 -4.69 -18.74
CA ASP A 51 -13.48 -5.77 -19.69
C ASP A 51 -13.05 -5.22 -21.05
N THR A 52 -12.18 -5.97 -21.72
CA THR A 52 -11.72 -5.63 -23.06
C THR A 52 -11.32 -6.88 -23.83
N LEU A 53 -11.26 -6.76 -25.16
CA LEU A 53 -10.65 -7.79 -26.01
C LEU A 53 -9.26 -7.27 -26.39
N TYR A 54 -8.22 -7.97 -25.97
CA TYR A 54 -6.85 -7.61 -26.29
C TYR A 54 -6.12 -8.84 -26.87
N GLN A 55 -5.59 -8.70 -28.09
CA GLN A 55 -4.84 -9.77 -28.77
C GLN A 55 -5.60 -11.11 -28.83
N GLY A 56 -6.93 -11.04 -29.02
CA GLY A 56 -7.81 -12.21 -29.12
C GLY A 56 -8.20 -12.85 -27.78
N LYS A 57 -7.75 -12.32 -26.63
CA LYS A 57 -8.14 -12.78 -25.29
C LYS A 57 -9.10 -11.77 -24.65
N ALA A 58 -10.12 -12.29 -23.96
CA ALA A 58 -10.99 -11.48 -23.10
C ALA A 58 -10.21 -11.16 -21.82
N CYS A 59 -9.93 -9.88 -21.59
CA CYS A 59 -9.03 -9.41 -20.54
C CYS A 59 -9.70 -8.37 -19.66
N ARG A 60 -9.18 -8.24 -18.44
CA ARG A 60 -9.31 -7.05 -17.61
C ARG A 60 -8.24 -6.04 -18.02
N LYS A 61 -8.64 -4.80 -18.25
CA LYS A 61 -7.71 -3.67 -18.43
C LYS A 61 -7.43 -3.06 -17.05
N LEU A 62 -6.20 -3.16 -16.57
CA LEU A 62 -5.78 -2.50 -15.35
C LEU A 62 -5.08 -1.17 -15.67
N LEU A 63 -5.34 -0.15 -14.87
CA LEU A 63 -4.70 1.16 -14.98
C LEU A 63 -3.99 1.51 -13.68
N LYS A 64 -2.73 1.93 -13.80
CA LYS A 64 -1.92 2.43 -12.69
C LYS A 64 -2.03 3.94 -12.61
N THR A 65 -1.94 4.53 -11.42
CA THR A 65 -1.85 6.00 -11.27
C THR A 65 -0.50 6.57 -11.69
N ARG A 66 0.52 5.71 -11.80
CA ARG A 66 1.88 6.00 -12.28
C ARG A 66 2.62 4.70 -12.56
N ILE A 67 3.74 4.75 -13.26
CA ILE A 67 4.60 3.59 -13.46
C ILE A 67 5.58 3.41 -12.30
N ILE A 68 5.93 2.15 -12.01
CA ILE A 68 7.10 1.81 -11.20
C ILE A 68 8.28 1.66 -12.17
N TRP A 69 9.17 2.64 -12.18
CA TRP A 69 10.34 2.72 -13.05
C TRP A 69 11.25 1.51 -12.84
N CYS A 70 11.45 1.09 -11.59
CA CYS A 70 12.23 -0.08 -11.23
C CYS A 70 11.51 -1.41 -11.49
N ASN A 71 10.51 -1.43 -12.35
CA ASN A 71 9.91 -2.64 -12.89
C ASN A 71 9.71 -2.53 -14.41
N MET A 72 9.93 -1.33 -14.99
CA MET A 72 9.84 -1.03 -16.42
C MET A 72 8.52 -1.45 -17.09
N ARG A 73 7.44 -1.52 -16.31
CA ARG A 73 6.11 -1.86 -16.82
C ARG A 73 5.34 -0.62 -17.25
N THR A 74 4.45 -0.82 -18.20
CA THR A 74 3.55 0.22 -18.69
C THR A 74 2.49 0.61 -17.65
N GLU A 75 1.90 1.79 -17.82
CA GLU A 75 0.82 2.28 -16.96
C GLU A 75 -0.48 1.50 -17.15
N THR A 76 -0.76 1.07 -18.38
CA THR A 76 -1.89 0.20 -18.71
C THR A 76 -1.43 -1.24 -18.81
N GLU A 77 -2.20 -2.15 -18.22
CA GLU A 77 -1.94 -3.58 -18.20
C GLU A 77 -3.16 -4.37 -18.68
N PHE A 78 -2.91 -5.55 -19.24
CA PHE A 78 -3.96 -6.47 -19.67
C PHE A 78 -3.72 -7.82 -19.02
N VAL A 79 -4.70 -8.29 -18.24
CA VAL A 79 -4.65 -9.59 -17.58
C VAL A 79 -5.88 -10.43 -17.92
N TYR A 80 -5.76 -11.74 -17.92
CA TYR A 80 -6.90 -12.65 -17.96
C TYR A 80 -6.66 -13.88 -17.11
N SER A 81 -7.74 -14.53 -16.71
CA SER A 81 -7.73 -15.74 -15.90
C SER A 81 -8.11 -16.94 -16.77
N GLU A 82 -7.38 -18.05 -16.69
CA GLU A 82 -7.73 -19.31 -17.35
C GLU A 82 -7.21 -20.48 -16.51
N ASN A 83 -8.04 -21.48 -16.24
CA ASN A 83 -7.67 -22.67 -15.46
C ASN A 83 -7.01 -22.35 -14.10
N ASN A 84 -7.53 -21.36 -13.37
CA ASN A 84 -6.98 -20.92 -12.08
C ASN A 84 -5.53 -20.40 -12.14
N ALA A 85 -5.10 -19.93 -13.31
CA ALA A 85 -3.87 -19.19 -13.51
C ALA A 85 -4.19 -17.80 -14.06
N VAL A 86 -3.35 -16.83 -13.71
CA VAL A 86 -3.44 -15.44 -14.20
C VAL A 86 -2.37 -15.25 -15.25
N PHE A 87 -2.75 -14.67 -16.38
CA PHE A 87 -1.86 -14.34 -17.47
C PHE A 87 -1.85 -12.83 -17.69
N PHE A 88 -0.69 -12.29 -18.08
CA PHE A 88 -0.50 -10.87 -18.33
C PHE A 88 0.12 -10.64 -19.70
N TRP A 89 -0.16 -9.49 -20.32
CA TRP A 89 0.48 -9.12 -21.58
C TRP A 89 1.92 -8.67 -21.35
N GLN A 90 2.87 -9.36 -21.96
CA GLN A 90 4.26 -8.94 -22.04
C GLN A 90 4.49 -8.21 -23.37
N SER A 91 4.71 -6.90 -23.32
CA SER A 91 4.94 -6.06 -24.49
C SER A 91 6.18 -6.47 -25.25
N ASP A 92 7.24 -6.81 -24.53
CA ASP A 92 8.59 -7.01 -25.06
C ASP A 92 8.67 -8.26 -25.94
N LEU A 93 7.92 -9.31 -25.55
CA LEU A 93 7.80 -10.57 -26.28
C LEU A 93 6.53 -10.64 -27.13
N THR A 94 5.71 -9.58 -27.12
CA THR A 94 4.43 -9.50 -27.85
C THR A 94 3.51 -10.71 -27.60
N GLY A 95 3.40 -11.14 -26.34
CA GLY A 95 2.67 -12.35 -25.98
C GLY A 95 2.12 -12.33 -24.56
N PHE A 96 1.08 -13.13 -24.32
CA PHE A 96 0.60 -13.39 -22.98
C PHE A 96 1.48 -14.43 -22.29
N GLN A 97 1.86 -14.15 -21.05
CA GLN A 97 2.64 -15.04 -20.22
C GLN A 97 1.94 -15.30 -18.88
N LYS A 98 2.28 -16.43 -18.25
CA LYS A 98 1.73 -16.77 -16.94
C LYS A 98 2.32 -15.83 -15.90
N LEU A 99 1.48 -15.06 -15.23
CA LEU A 99 1.84 -14.22 -14.09
C LEU A 99 1.88 -15.06 -12.81
N ILE A 100 0.80 -15.81 -12.56
CA ILE A 100 0.55 -16.56 -11.33
C ILE A 100 -0.12 -17.89 -11.68
N ASP A 101 0.24 -18.97 -10.99
CA ASP A 101 -0.47 -20.26 -11.04
C ASP A 101 -1.04 -20.63 -9.66
N PHE A 102 -2.34 -20.48 -9.43
CA PHE A 102 -2.92 -20.84 -8.13
C PHE A 102 -3.08 -22.37 -7.95
N ASN A 103 -2.88 -23.17 -9.00
CA ASN A 103 -2.83 -24.62 -8.88
C ASN A 103 -1.48 -25.14 -8.37
N ALA A 104 -0.44 -24.30 -8.36
CA ALA A 104 0.89 -24.72 -7.98
C ALA A 104 0.97 -25.15 -6.50
N GLU A 105 1.72 -26.20 -6.24
CA GLU A 105 2.05 -26.71 -4.91
C GLU A 105 3.55 -26.56 -4.63
N ALA A 106 3.98 -26.87 -3.40
CA ALA A 106 5.39 -26.79 -3.02
C ALA A 106 6.29 -27.60 -3.97
N GLY A 107 7.31 -26.96 -4.53
CA GLY A 107 8.23 -27.51 -5.52
C GLY A 107 7.83 -27.27 -6.98
N ASP A 108 6.62 -26.80 -7.26
CA ASP A 108 6.23 -26.35 -8.60
C ASP A 108 6.88 -25.00 -8.93
N SER A 109 7.04 -24.72 -10.21
CA SER A 109 7.56 -23.44 -10.68
C SER A 109 7.02 -23.04 -12.05
N TRP A 110 7.12 -21.75 -12.36
CA TRP A 110 6.92 -21.20 -13.69
C TRP A 110 7.91 -20.07 -13.93
N ALA A 111 8.16 -19.75 -15.20
CA ALA A 111 9.07 -18.68 -15.58
C ALA A 111 8.29 -17.57 -16.30
N ILE A 112 8.70 -16.33 -16.04
CA ILE A 112 8.30 -15.16 -16.81
C ILE A 112 9.50 -14.75 -17.66
N GLN A 113 9.31 -14.74 -18.98
CA GLN A 113 10.34 -14.33 -19.92
C GLN A 113 10.27 -12.82 -20.19
N MET A 114 11.42 -12.23 -20.50
CA MET A 114 11.55 -10.85 -20.97
C MET A 114 12.71 -10.74 -21.96
N ASN A 115 12.80 -9.62 -22.67
CA ASN A 115 14.01 -9.33 -23.41
C ASN A 115 15.14 -9.02 -22.41
N ASP A 116 16.33 -9.52 -22.70
CA ASP A 116 17.54 -9.11 -22.01
C ASP A 116 17.71 -7.59 -22.15
N MET A 117 18.08 -6.94 -21.04
CA MET A 117 18.12 -5.49 -20.96
C MET A 117 19.36 -4.87 -21.61
N VAL A 118 20.43 -5.64 -21.80
CA VAL A 118 21.67 -5.22 -22.44
C VAL A 118 21.60 -5.49 -23.94
N ILE A 119 21.05 -6.64 -24.31
CA ILE A 119 20.93 -7.12 -25.69
C ILE A 119 19.48 -7.51 -25.93
N ALA A 120 18.66 -6.56 -26.40
CA ALA A 120 17.22 -6.74 -26.60
C ALA A 120 16.79 -7.89 -27.56
N THR A 121 17.74 -8.57 -28.21
CA THR A 121 17.49 -9.78 -29.02
C THR A 121 17.57 -11.07 -28.23
N ASP A 122 18.22 -11.04 -27.06
CA ASP A 122 18.34 -12.17 -26.16
C ASP A 122 17.13 -12.18 -25.22
N ILE A 123 16.75 -13.38 -24.78
CA ILE A 123 15.59 -13.59 -23.92
C ILE A 123 16.12 -14.07 -22.58
N ASP A 124 15.76 -13.34 -21.53
CA ASP A 124 16.01 -13.69 -20.15
C ASP A 124 14.72 -14.16 -19.47
N SER A 125 14.82 -14.70 -18.26
CA SER A 125 13.66 -15.12 -17.49
C SER A 125 13.86 -15.01 -15.99
N VAL A 126 12.79 -14.61 -15.31
CA VAL A 126 12.67 -14.76 -13.86
C VAL A 126 11.91 -16.06 -13.58
N LEU A 127 12.53 -16.96 -12.84
CA LEU A 127 11.92 -18.19 -12.34
C LEU A 127 11.21 -17.91 -11.01
N ILE A 128 9.96 -18.36 -10.89
CA ILE A 128 9.16 -18.31 -9.68
C ILE A 128 8.99 -19.74 -9.17
N GLU A 129 9.56 -20.03 -8.00
CA GLU A 129 9.49 -21.33 -7.34
C GLU A 129 8.56 -21.25 -6.13
N VAL A 130 7.67 -22.23 -5.97
CA VAL A 130 6.78 -22.31 -4.80
C VAL A 130 7.49 -23.06 -3.69
N ASP A 131 7.89 -22.34 -2.65
CA ASP A 131 8.56 -22.92 -1.48
C ASP A 131 7.58 -23.71 -0.62
N SER A 132 6.39 -23.15 -0.39
CA SER A 132 5.33 -23.77 0.40
C SER A 132 3.97 -23.12 0.13
N THR A 133 2.91 -23.80 0.55
CA THR A 133 1.53 -23.31 0.44
C THR A 133 0.86 -23.24 1.82
N SER A 134 -0.04 -22.28 2.01
CA SER A 134 -0.90 -22.18 3.18
C SER A 134 -2.25 -21.55 2.83
N TYR A 135 -3.02 -21.15 3.84
CA TYR A 135 -4.26 -20.41 3.67
C TYR A 135 -4.34 -19.25 4.66
N ILE A 136 -4.94 -18.15 4.24
CA ILE A 136 -5.25 -16.98 5.08
C ILE A 136 -6.75 -16.72 5.05
N ASP A 137 -7.34 -16.39 6.19
CA ASP A 137 -8.73 -15.90 6.24
C ASP A 137 -8.72 -14.37 6.11
N ILE A 138 -9.35 -13.88 5.04
CA ILE A 138 -9.57 -12.45 4.81
C ILE A 138 -11.07 -12.24 4.62
N ASN A 139 -11.69 -11.46 5.53
CA ASN A 139 -13.12 -11.16 5.50
C ASN A 139 -14.02 -12.41 5.41
N ASN A 140 -13.67 -13.48 6.15
CA ASN A 140 -14.34 -14.79 6.14
C ASN A 140 -14.23 -15.56 4.81
N GLN A 141 -13.24 -15.23 3.99
CA GLN A 141 -12.86 -16.00 2.81
C GLN A 141 -11.50 -16.64 3.07
N LEU A 142 -11.45 -17.96 3.00
CA LEU A 142 -10.21 -18.71 3.11
C LEU A 142 -9.52 -18.72 1.74
N LEU A 143 -8.39 -18.01 1.64
CA LEU A 143 -7.65 -17.79 0.40
C LEU A 143 -6.33 -18.55 0.42
N LYS A 144 -5.99 -19.24 -0.67
CA LYS A 144 -4.69 -19.92 -0.80
C LYS A 144 -3.55 -18.89 -0.81
N VAL A 145 -2.46 -19.21 -0.13
CA VAL A 145 -1.22 -18.44 -0.14
C VAL A 145 -0.10 -19.30 -0.70
N LEU A 146 0.60 -18.79 -1.70
CA LEU A 146 1.86 -19.34 -2.19
C LEU A 146 2.99 -18.52 -1.58
N TYR A 147 3.90 -19.17 -0.84
CA TYR A 147 5.18 -18.58 -0.49
C TYR A 147 6.15 -18.91 -1.63
N VAL A 148 6.68 -17.88 -2.27
CA VAL A 148 7.46 -18.04 -3.49
C VAL A 148 8.82 -17.39 -3.37
N THR A 149 9.79 -17.95 -4.10
CA THR A 149 11.09 -17.37 -4.34
C THR A 149 11.24 -17.06 -5.83
N TYR A 150 11.53 -15.80 -6.12
CA TYR A 150 11.91 -15.31 -7.43
C TYR A 150 13.41 -15.47 -7.60
N ARG A 151 13.84 -16.02 -8.75
CA ARG A 151 15.26 -16.19 -9.13
C ARG A 151 15.48 -15.60 -10.52
N GLY A 152 16.47 -14.73 -10.66
CA GLY A 152 16.98 -14.18 -11.93
C GLY A 152 18.50 -14.35 -12.03
N TYR A 153 19.07 -14.04 -13.20
CA TYR A 153 20.52 -14.07 -13.42
C TYR A 153 21.02 -12.80 -14.13
N TYR A 154 21.88 -12.04 -13.45
CA TYR A 154 22.51 -10.86 -14.03
C TYR A 154 23.76 -11.25 -14.79
N ASP A 155 23.79 -10.90 -16.08
CA ASP A 155 24.91 -11.17 -17.00
C ASP A 155 25.32 -12.65 -17.00
N ASP A 156 24.35 -13.55 -16.82
CA ASP A 156 24.53 -15.01 -16.67
C ASP A 156 25.49 -15.45 -15.52
N GLU A 157 25.92 -14.53 -14.65
CA GLU A 157 26.97 -14.75 -13.65
C GLU A 157 26.50 -14.59 -12.20
N ILE A 158 25.56 -13.67 -11.94
CA ILE A 158 25.13 -13.33 -10.58
C ILE A 158 23.65 -13.69 -10.41
N GLU A 159 23.38 -14.70 -9.59
CA GLU A 159 22.02 -15.06 -9.20
C GLU A 159 21.45 -14.00 -8.23
N VAL A 160 20.30 -13.41 -8.58
CA VAL A 160 19.50 -12.59 -7.68
C VAL A 160 18.28 -13.38 -7.24
N GLN A 161 18.08 -13.44 -5.91
CA GLN A 161 16.92 -14.10 -5.33
C GLN A 161 16.23 -13.22 -4.29
N TYR A 162 14.89 -13.25 -4.31
CA TYR A 162 14.06 -12.60 -3.29
C TYR A 162 12.75 -13.37 -3.14
N SER A 163 12.12 -13.26 -1.97
CA SER A 163 10.89 -14.00 -1.66
C SER A 163 9.69 -13.07 -1.56
N SER A 164 8.50 -13.61 -1.85
CA SER A 164 7.22 -12.93 -1.69
C SER A 164 6.11 -13.91 -1.30
N GLN A 165 4.91 -13.38 -1.11
CA GLN A 165 3.69 -14.14 -0.93
C GLN A 165 2.72 -13.78 -2.04
N ILE A 166 2.12 -14.78 -2.66
CA ILE A 166 1.04 -14.60 -3.64
C ILE A 166 -0.24 -15.11 -3.01
N VAL A 167 -1.22 -14.23 -2.84
CA VAL A 167 -2.51 -14.55 -2.22
C VAL A 167 -3.57 -14.69 -3.30
N GLU A 168 -4.36 -15.75 -3.24
CA GLU A 168 -5.51 -15.98 -4.11
C GLU A 168 -6.43 -14.74 -4.16
N LYS A 169 -6.95 -14.43 -5.36
CA LYS A 169 -7.69 -13.19 -5.70
C LYS A 169 -6.92 -11.87 -5.65
N ILE A 170 -5.94 -11.74 -4.76
CA ILE A 170 -5.19 -10.48 -4.54
C ILE A 170 -3.97 -10.40 -5.47
N GLY A 171 -3.21 -11.48 -5.61
CA GLY A 171 -1.93 -11.51 -6.33
C GLY A 171 -0.73 -11.37 -5.38
N ASP A 172 0.41 -10.95 -5.92
CA ASP A 172 1.65 -10.84 -5.16
C ASP A 172 1.63 -9.64 -4.20
N MET A 173 2.00 -9.91 -2.94
CA MET A 173 1.94 -8.98 -1.81
C MET A 173 3.05 -7.94 -1.81
N TYR A 174 4.13 -8.14 -2.58
CA TYR A 174 5.16 -7.13 -2.80
C TYR A 174 4.77 -6.19 -3.94
N TYR A 175 4.35 -6.74 -5.08
CA TYR A 175 3.84 -5.99 -6.23
C TYR A 175 3.09 -6.89 -7.21
N LEU A 176 1.94 -6.47 -7.77
CA LEU A 176 1.15 -7.34 -8.66
C LEU A 176 1.97 -7.92 -9.85
N PHE A 177 2.92 -7.15 -10.37
CA PHE A 177 3.83 -7.56 -11.44
C PHE A 177 5.26 -7.74 -10.90
N ASN A 178 5.41 -8.50 -9.80
CA ASN A 178 6.66 -8.70 -9.06
C ASN A 178 7.73 -9.54 -9.79
N PHE A 179 7.96 -9.28 -11.07
CA PHE A 179 9.10 -9.81 -11.79
C PHE A 179 10.01 -8.63 -12.13
N PHE A 180 11.21 -8.62 -11.57
CA PHE A 180 12.23 -7.63 -11.89
C PHE A 180 13.48 -8.34 -12.38
N PRO A 181 13.62 -8.53 -13.71
CA PRO A 181 14.88 -9.00 -14.29
C PRO A 181 15.95 -7.92 -14.07
N GLU A 182 17.20 -8.31 -13.96
CA GLU A 182 18.21 -7.52 -13.24
C GLU A 182 18.61 -6.16 -13.84
N LEU A 183 17.94 -5.12 -13.35
CA LEU A 183 18.56 -3.81 -13.08
C LEU A 183 18.96 -3.71 -11.59
N GLY A 184 18.94 -4.85 -10.90
CA GLY A 184 18.94 -4.96 -9.44
C GLY A 184 20.31 -5.07 -8.78
N LEU A 185 21.30 -4.28 -9.20
CA LEU A 185 22.19 -3.71 -8.18
C LEU A 185 21.74 -2.29 -7.81
N ALA A 186 21.16 -1.54 -8.75
CA ALA A 186 20.62 -0.21 -8.49
C ALA A 186 19.65 0.24 -9.59
N CYS A 187 18.44 0.62 -9.19
CA CYS A 187 17.56 1.44 -9.99
C CYS A 187 17.38 2.79 -9.30
N ASP A 188 17.69 3.88 -10.02
CA ASP A 188 17.51 5.26 -9.55
C ASP A 188 16.09 5.75 -9.89
N GLY A 189 15.10 5.07 -9.32
CA GLY A 189 13.69 5.29 -9.60
C GLY A 189 12.80 4.96 -8.42
N ASN A 190 11.50 4.91 -8.67
CA ASN A 190 10.52 4.43 -7.70
C ASN A 190 10.36 2.91 -7.80
N TYR A 191 10.05 2.29 -6.65
CA TYR A 191 9.84 0.85 -6.50
C TYR A 191 8.67 0.59 -5.57
N SER A 192 8.10 -0.61 -5.65
CA SER A 192 7.09 -1.06 -4.69
C SER A 192 7.77 -1.55 -3.42
N GLU A 193 7.17 -1.27 -2.26
CA GLU A 193 7.60 -1.83 -0.96
C GLU A 193 6.50 -2.67 -0.29
N GLY A 194 5.53 -3.13 -1.08
CA GLY A 194 4.47 -4.00 -0.62
C GLY A 194 3.08 -3.41 -0.70
N LEU A 195 2.11 -4.32 -0.69
CA LEU A 195 0.69 -4.04 -0.73
C LEU A 195 0.26 -3.42 0.61
N ARG A 196 -0.34 -2.24 0.56
CA ARG A 196 -1.01 -1.59 1.69
C ARG A 196 -2.43 -2.11 1.84
N CYS A 197 -3.16 -2.09 0.73
CA CYS A 197 -4.55 -2.48 0.72
C CYS A 197 -4.94 -3.11 -0.62
N TYR A 198 -5.90 -4.02 -0.54
CA TYR A 198 -6.66 -4.51 -1.67
C TYR A 198 -8.15 -4.36 -1.37
N GLU A 199 -8.96 -4.02 -2.37
CA GLU A 199 -10.41 -3.91 -2.22
C GLU A 199 -11.12 -4.30 -3.52
N ASP A 200 -12.16 -5.13 -3.41
CA ASP A 200 -13.12 -5.40 -4.47
C ASP A 200 -14.51 -5.67 -3.86
N GLU A 201 -15.56 -5.77 -4.69
CA GLU A 201 -16.95 -5.95 -4.21
C GLU A 201 -17.22 -7.30 -3.52
N GLU A 202 -16.48 -8.35 -3.89
CA GLU A 202 -16.59 -9.71 -3.35
C GLU A 202 -15.76 -9.90 -2.07
N LEU A 203 -14.48 -9.52 -2.07
CA LEU A 203 -13.60 -9.69 -0.89
C LEU A 203 -13.76 -8.57 0.14
N GLY A 204 -14.12 -7.37 -0.30
CA GLY A 204 -14.11 -6.16 0.52
C GLY A 204 -12.70 -5.64 0.81
N LEU A 205 -12.59 -4.59 1.61
CA LEU A 205 -11.31 -3.99 1.99
C LEU A 205 -10.48 -4.96 2.83
N TYR A 206 -9.27 -5.21 2.38
CA TYR A 206 -8.18 -5.86 3.11
C TYR A 206 -7.04 -4.86 3.27
N SER A 207 -6.58 -4.66 4.50
CA SER A 207 -5.42 -3.83 4.82
C SER A 207 -4.34 -4.68 5.48
N THR A 208 -3.09 -4.52 5.03
CA THR A 208 -1.93 -5.24 5.57
C THR A 208 -1.35 -4.55 6.81
N GLY A 209 -1.71 -3.28 7.04
CA GLY A 209 -1.20 -2.49 8.16
C GLY A 209 0.23 -1.96 7.99
N ILE A 210 0.85 -2.10 6.80
CA ILE A 210 2.21 -1.55 6.56
C ILE A 210 2.25 -0.01 6.46
N ALA A 211 1.08 0.63 6.38
CA ALA A 211 0.91 2.07 6.37
C ALA A 211 -0.41 2.45 7.07
N ASP A 212 -0.50 3.66 7.62
CA ASP A 212 -1.67 4.15 8.37
C ASP A 212 -2.97 4.12 7.55
N SER A 213 -2.86 4.32 6.24
CA SER A 213 -3.97 4.16 5.29
C SER A 213 -3.47 3.76 3.90
N CYS A 214 -4.38 3.29 3.05
CA CYS A 214 -4.08 2.89 1.67
C CYS A 214 -3.44 4.04 0.86
N THR A 215 -3.78 5.29 1.20
CA THR A 215 -3.36 6.51 0.49
C THR A 215 -2.43 7.41 1.30
N TYR A 216 -1.88 6.91 2.42
CA TYR A 216 -0.99 7.69 3.27
C TYR A 216 0.26 8.15 2.50
N ILE A 217 0.65 9.41 2.66
CA ILE A 217 1.87 9.96 2.07
C ILE A 217 2.76 10.41 3.23
N TYR A 218 3.98 9.91 3.26
CA TYR A 218 5.02 10.31 4.20
C TYR A 218 6.07 11.12 3.45
N HIS A 219 6.42 12.29 3.99
CA HIS A 219 7.55 13.05 3.50
C HIS A 219 8.71 12.88 4.47
N TRP A 220 9.92 12.55 3.99
CA TRP A 220 11.10 12.34 4.85
C TRP A 220 11.45 13.61 5.67
N THR A 221 11.09 14.78 5.17
CA THR A 221 11.26 16.02 5.95
C THR A 221 10.27 16.15 7.10
N ASP A 222 9.27 15.28 7.19
CA ASP A 222 8.38 15.22 8.34
C ASP A 222 9.20 14.78 9.55
N ILE A 223 9.29 15.67 10.52
CA ILE A 223 9.92 15.38 11.80
C ILE A 223 9.04 14.30 12.43
N GLU A 224 9.57 13.07 12.53
CA GLU A 224 8.97 12.04 13.39
C GLU A 224 8.65 12.69 14.73
N GLU A 225 7.39 12.63 15.17
CA GLU A 225 7.06 12.89 16.57
C GLU A 225 7.70 11.77 17.40
N GLU A 226 9.03 11.80 17.54
CA GLU A 226 9.72 11.16 18.64
C GLU A 226 8.95 11.58 19.88
N SER A 227 8.53 10.60 20.69
CA SER A 227 7.84 10.80 21.95
C SER A 227 8.73 11.59 22.91
N LYS A 228 8.87 12.89 22.68
CA LYS A 228 9.57 13.81 23.57
C LYS A 228 8.77 13.79 24.85
N GLU A 229 9.43 13.37 25.94
CA GLU A 229 8.88 13.54 27.27
C GLU A 229 8.38 14.97 27.42
N THR A 230 7.07 15.07 27.57
CA THR A 230 6.36 16.34 27.64
C THR A 230 6.86 17.13 28.84
N ILE A 231 7.28 18.37 28.63
CA ILE A 231 7.75 19.28 29.68
C ILE A 231 6.56 19.69 30.55
N PHE A 232 5.38 19.89 29.94
CA PHE A 232 4.18 20.27 30.67
C PHE A 232 2.89 19.76 30.02
N ILE A 233 1.86 19.53 30.82
CA ILE A 233 0.51 19.20 30.37
C ILE A 233 -0.44 20.33 30.74
N VAL A 234 -1.46 20.55 29.91
CA VAL A 234 -2.49 21.56 30.13
C VAL A 234 -3.85 20.90 30.04
N TYR A 235 -4.67 21.03 31.07
CA TYR A 235 -6.01 20.47 31.09
C TYR A 235 -6.94 21.26 32.03
N PRO A 236 -8.26 21.28 31.81
CA PRO A 236 -8.93 20.74 30.63
C PRO A 236 -8.62 21.59 29.38
N ASN A 237 -8.69 20.95 28.23
CA ASN A 237 -8.58 21.63 26.94
C ASN A 237 -9.46 20.89 25.93
N PRO A 238 -10.59 21.47 25.47
CA PRO A 238 -11.03 22.86 25.68
C PRO A 238 -11.39 23.22 27.13
N THR A 239 -11.41 24.52 27.44
CA THR A 239 -11.82 25.08 28.74
C THR A 239 -12.82 26.23 28.57
N THR A 240 -13.52 26.61 29.64
CA THR A 240 -14.34 27.84 29.69
C THR A 240 -13.57 28.97 30.37
N ASP A 241 -12.99 28.70 31.54
CA ASP A 241 -12.46 29.76 32.41
C ASP A 241 -11.07 29.45 32.94
N VAL A 242 -10.75 28.20 33.25
CA VAL A 242 -9.54 27.84 34.01
C VAL A 242 -8.84 26.64 33.39
N VAL A 243 -7.52 26.67 33.32
CA VAL A 243 -6.69 25.50 33.02
C VAL A 243 -5.68 25.24 34.12
N GLU A 244 -5.43 23.96 34.40
CA GLU A 244 -4.32 23.49 35.20
C GLU A 244 -3.13 23.21 34.28
N ILE A 245 -1.96 23.71 34.66
CA ILE A 245 -0.70 23.51 33.97
C ILE A 245 0.22 22.75 34.91
N ASN A 246 0.48 21.48 34.58
CA ASN A 246 1.39 20.63 35.35
C ASN A 246 2.68 20.42 34.59
N THR A 247 3.78 20.33 35.31
CA THR A 247 5.10 20.08 34.71
C THR A 247 5.81 18.96 35.44
N ASN A 248 6.52 18.15 34.66
CA ASN A 248 7.45 17.15 35.17
C ASN A 248 8.90 17.68 35.19
N SER A 249 9.11 18.95 34.81
CA SER A 249 10.44 19.57 34.80
C SER A 249 10.92 19.82 36.23
N GLN A 250 12.17 19.46 36.48
CA GLN A 250 12.88 19.75 37.74
C GLN A 250 13.52 21.14 37.73
N GLN A 251 13.36 21.91 36.65
CA GLN A 251 13.95 23.24 36.45
C GLN A 251 12.89 24.34 36.44
N ASN A 252 13.32 25.59 36.62
CA ASN A 252 12.42 26.74 36.47
C ASN A 252 11.98 26.87 35.02
N LEU A 253 10.68 26.95 34.82
CA LEU A 253 10.09 27.16 33.51
C LEU A 253 9.60 28.59 33.38
N VAL A 254 9.81 29.15 32.20
CA VAL A 254 9.16 30.39 31.78
C VAL A 254 7.95 30.01 30.93
N LEU A 255 6.75 30.33 31.41
CA LEU A 255 5.50 30.18 30.67
C LEU A 255 5.14 31.49 29.98
N GLU A 256 4.90 31.46 28.68
CA GLU A 256 4.43 32.59 27.89
C GLU A 256 3.11 32.23 27.23
N ILE A 257 2.12 33.12 27.34
CA ILE A 257 0.79 32.92 26.78
C ILE A 257 0.56 34.00 25.73
N SER A 258 0.22 33.59 24.52
CA SER A 258 -0.04 34.52 23.42
C SER A 258 -1.34 34.17 22.70
N ASP A 259 -1.98 35.19 22.11
CA ASP A 259 -3.05 34.96 21.14
C ASP A 259 -2.47 34.50 19.77
N LEU A 260 -3.36 34.14 18.83
CA LEU A 260 -2.98 33.71 17.48
C LEU A 260 -2.25 34.79 16.66
N THR A 261 -2.29 36.06 17.06
CA THR A 261 -1.52 37.12 16.41
C THR A 261 -0.08 37.20 16.92
N GLY A 262 0.28 36.37 17.90
CA GLY A 262 1.59 36.38 18.55
C GLY A 262 1.71 37.46 19.64
N ARG A 263 0.63 38.15 19.99
CA ARG A 263 0.65 39.15 21.07
C ARG A 263 0.70 38.42 22.41
N LEU A 264 1.74 38.73 23.20
CA LEU A 264 1.91 38.22 24.55
C LEU A 264 0.80 38.77 25.46
N ILE A 265 0.05 37.87 26.08
CA ILE A 265 -1.03 38.15 27.03
C ILE A 265 -0.47 38.15 28.45
N SER A 266 0.28 37.11 28.79
CA SER A 266 0.84 36.94 30.14
C SER A 266 2.11 36.10 30.11
N LYS A 267 2.89 36.26 31.17
CA LYS A 267 4.17 35.58 31.37
C LYS A 267 4.34 35.23 32.84
N TYR A 268 4.74 33.99 33.11
CA TYR A 268 4.90 33.46 34.46
C TYR A 268 6.23 32.72 34.59
N ASP A 269 6.87 32.86 35.74
CA ASP A 269 7.93 31.94 36.18
C ASP A 269 7.27 30.87 37.05
N PHE A 270 7.37 29.59 36.65
CA PHE A 270 6.72 28.49 37.35
C PHE A 270 7.66 27.32 37.60
N ARG A 271 7.47 26.66 38.74
CA ARG A 271 8.29 25.52 39.21
C ARG A 271 7.48 24.26 39.52
N SER A 272 6.16 24.40 39.61
CA SER A 272 5.22 23.35 39.98
C SER A 272 3.87 23.67 39.36
N ASN A 273 2.91 22.76 39.53
CA ASN A 273 1.54 22.92 39.06
C ASN A 273 0.99 24.31 39.36
N MET A 274 0.39 24.95 38.37
CA MET A 274 -0.33 26.21 38.55
C MET A 274 -1.70 26.16 37.89
N GLU A 275 -2.61 26.93 38.48
CA GLU A 275 -3.90 27.23 37.88
C GLU A 275 -3.80 28.56 37.13
N LEU A 276 -4.32 28.58 35.92
CA LEU A 276 -4.36 29.75 35.06
C LEU A 276 -5.81 30.13 34.78
N ASP A 277 -6.18 31.32 35.23
CA ASP A 277 -7.47 31.95 34.98
C ASP A 277 -7.46 32.68 33.62
N LEU A 278 -8.32 32.22 32.73
CA LEU A 278 -8.59 32.73 31.39
C LEU A 278 -9.96 33.40 31.28
N SER A 279 -10.76 33.48 32.35
CA SER A 279 -12.13 34.02 32.35
C SER A 279 -12.22 35.44 31.78
N GLY A 280 -11.17 36.24 31.95
CA GLY A 280 -11.07 37.61 31.41
C GLY A 280 -10.73 37.70 29.93
N LEU A 281 -10.49 36.58 29.24
CA LEU A 281 -10.11 36.55 27.82
C LEU A 281 -11.29 36.16 26.92
N PRO A 282 -11.36 36.68 25.67
CA PRO A 282 -12.37 36.26 24.69
C PRO A 282 -12.25 34.78 24.33
N ASP A 283 -13.33 34.20 23.83
CA ASP A 283 -13.31 32.82 23.32
C ASP A 283 -12.43 32.75 22.06
N GLY A 284 -11.66 31.68 21.95
CA GLY A 284 -10.64 31.58 20.92
C GLY A 284 -9.50 30.63 21.25
N ILE A 285 -8.44 30.72 20.43
CA ILE A 285 -7.26 29.88 20.55
C ILE A 285 -6.11 30.67 21.14
N TYR A 286 -5.46 30.08 22.13
CA TYR A 286 -4.28 30.61 22.79
C TYR A 286 -3.12 29.63 22.66
N LEU A 287 -1.91 30.15 22.57
CA LEU A 287 -0.68 29.35 22.58
C LEU A 287 0.02 29.55 23.92
N VAL A 288 0.36 28.44 24.56
CA VAL A 288 1.14 28.41 25.79
C VAL A 288 2.48 27.80 25.48
N LYS A 289 3.54 28.56 25.72
CA LYS A 289 4.92 28.19 25.47
C LYS A 289 5.65 28.05 26.80
N ALA A 290 6.29 26.91 27.03
CA ALA A 290 7.13 26.67 28.21
C ALA A 290 8.60 26.54 27.79
N ILE A 291 9.52 27.15 28.55
CA ILE A 291 10.96 27.16 28.28
C ILE A 291 11.72 26.78 29.57
N ASP A 292 12.49 25.68 29.58
CA ASP A 292 13.35 25.24 30.72
C ASP A 292 14.84 25.59 30.55
N GLY A 293 15.16 26.55 29.68
CA GLY A 293 16.54 26.96 29.38
C GLY A 293 17.25 26.10 28.34
N HIS A 294 16.82 24.85 28.13
CA HIS A 294 17.36 23.96 27.09
C HIS A 294 16.30 23.51 26.08
N ARG A 295 15.06 23.36 26.52
CA ARG A 295 13.93 22.87 25.74
C ARG A 295 12.84 23.93 25.70
N MET A 296 12.08 23.87 24.61
CA MET A 296 10.90 24.70 24.37
C MET A 296 9.78 23.78 23.92
N GLU A 297 8.61 23.90 24.55
CA GLU A 297 7.40 23.20 24.16
C GLU A 297 6.25 24.20 24.04
N ILE A 298 5.40 24.03 23.03
CA ILE A 298 4.22 24.87 22.79
C ILE A 298 2.98 23.99 22.77
N LYS A 299 1.95 24.39 23.52
CA LYS A 299 0.63 23.76 23.53
C LYS A 299 -0.45 24.75 23.18
N LYS A 300 -1.47 24.27 22.46
CA LYS A 300 -2.66 25.02 22.12
C LYS A 300 -3.70 24.90 23.24
N ILE A 301 -4.33 26.00 23.65
CA ILE A 301 -5.55 26.02 24.48
C ILE A 301 -6.72 26.52 23.64
N ILE A 302 -7.86 25.85 23.74
CA ILE A 302 -9.13 26.25 23.15
C ILE A 302 -10.03 26.74 24.29
N LYS A 303 -10.36 28.04 24.29
CA LYS A 303 -11.33 28.64 25.21
C LYS A 303 -12.69 28.78 24.51
N ASN A 304 -13.72 28.21 25.11
CA ASN A 304 -15.11 28.24 24.64
C ASN A 304 -15.96 29.25 25.40
#